data_AF-A0A9J5Z6Z0-F1
#
_entry.id   AF-A0A9J5Z6Z0-F1
#
_cell.length_a   1.000
_cell.length_b   1.000
_cell.length_c   1.000
_cell.angle_alpha   90.00
_cell.angle_beta   90.00
_cell.angle_gamma   90.00
#
_symmetry.space_group_name_H-M   'P 1'
#
loop_
_entity.id
_entity.type
_entity.pdbx_description
1 polymer ?
#
loop_
_entity_poly.entity_id
_entity_poly.type
_entity_poly.pdbx_seq_one_letter_code
_entity_poly.pdbx_strand_id
1 'polypeptide(L)'
;MCDKVQNVNIHEGEWGTVGSVISWNFIHDGKEKVAKDIVESKGDQNNLVTWIIEYEKKNANVPNPHTYMEFVLNMSKDIETHHDLTGKLISEIEIKSDGNVCHEIFRYRPHHISSLCPDKIQNMDIHEGEWGIVGSIIFCNSTLDGKEKVSKHIVEAIDEEKKLIKFKVIEGDILEEYISFTVHVESKGENNLVTWIIEYEKKNANVPDPHIYGTCSQYVQRY
;
A
#
# COMPACT_ATOMS: atom_id res chain seq x y z
N MET A 1 -10.97 -28.81 -0.08
CA MET A 1 -11.90 -28.46 1.01
C MET A 1 -11.16 -27.44 1.86
N CYS A 2 -11.77 -26.32 2.24
CA CYS A 2 -11.08 -25.27 3.00
C CYS A 2 -10.96 -25.71 4.46
N ASP A 3 -9.74 -25.77 4.99
CA ASP A 3 -9.48 -26.17 6.36
C ASP A 3 -9.94 -25.06 7.32
N LYS A 4 -10.82 -25.39 8.25
CA LYS A 4 -11.36 -24.44 9.22
C LYS A 4 -10.75 -24.71 10.59
N VAL A 5 -10.00 -23.72 11.10
CA VAL A 5 -9.54 -23.70 12.50
C VAL A 5 -10.77 -23.60 13.40
N GLN A 6 -10.90 -24.54 14.32
CA GLN A 6 -11.98 -24.60 15.30
C GLN A 6 -11.60 -23.92 16.60
N ASN A 7 -10.37 -24.11 17.06
CA ASN A 7 -9.90 -23.57 18.34
C ASN A 7 -8.37 -23.46 18.38
N VAL A 8 -7.87 -22.58 19.23
CA VAL A 8 -6.43 -22.40 19.49
C VAL A 8 -6.20 -22.38 21.00
N ASN A 9 -5.24 -23.16 21.48
CA ASN A 9 -4.87 -23.23 22.90
C ASN A 9 -3.38 -22.94 23.08
N ILE A 10 -3.04 -22.22 24.14
CA ILE A 10 -1.65 -21.98 24.55
C ILE A 10 -1.35 -22.97 25.69
N HIS A 11 -0.31 -23.77 25.54
CA HIS A 11 0.13 -24.74 26.55
C HIS A 11 1.25 -24.17 27.42
N GLU A 12 2.15 -23.41 26.81
CA GLU A 12 3.28 -22.77 27.48
C GLU A 12 3.52 -21.38 26.88
N GLY A 13 3.93 -20.42 27.70
CA GLY A 13 4.20 -19.05 27.28
C GLY A 13 2.95 -18.19 27.03
N GLU A 14 3.13 -17.07 26.33
CA GLU A 14 2.08 -16.12 25.96
C GLU A 14 1.88 -16.08 24.44
N TRP A 15 0.72 -15.64 23.99
CA TRP A 15 0.44 -15.56 22.56
C TRP A 15 1.47 -14.71 21.83
N GLY A 16 2.13 -15.29 20.82
CA GLY A 16 3.09 -14.57 19.99
C GLY A 16 4.44 -14.28 20.64
N THR A 17 4.75 -14.84 21.82
CA THR A 17 6.07 -14.71 22.44
C THR A 17 6.98 -15.89 22.09
N VAL A 18 8.28 -15.63 22.00
CA VAL A 18 9.29 -16.66 21.73
C VAL A 18 9.35 -17.63 22.90
N GLY A 19 9.36 -18.92 22.59
CA GLY A 19 9.30 -20.02 23.56
C GLY A 19 7.88 -20.52 23.85
N SER A 20 6.84 -19.89 23.29
CA SER A 20 5.46 -20.32 23.50
C SER A 20 5.11 -21.57 22.71
N VAL A 21 4.33 -22.45 23.33
CA VAL A 21 3.80 -23.68 22.73
C VAL A 21 2.31 -23.50 22.48
N ILE A 22 1.92 -23.46 21.22
CA ILE A 22 0.54 -23.22 20.79
C ILE A 22 0.02 -24.46 20.09
N SER A 23 -1.23 -24.86 20.35
CA SER A 23 -1.90 -25.92 19.60
C SER A 23 -3.11 -25.43 18.85
N TRP A 24 -3.27 -25.92 17.63
CA TRP A 24 -4.37 -25.59 16.73
C TRP A 24 -5.24 -26.82 16.52
N ASN A 25 -6.54 -26.68 16.78
CA ASN A 25 -7.53 -27.68 16.43
C ASN A 25 -8.22 -27.26 15.14
N PHE A 26 -8.19 -28.12 14.12
CA PHE A 26 -8.79 -27.81 12.82
C PHE A 26 -9.38 -29.07 12.17
N ILE A 27 -10.32 -28.86 11.24
CA ILE A 27 -10.87 -29.93 10.41
C ILE A 27 -10.13 -29.94 9.08
N HIS A 28 -9.58 -31.09 8.72
CA HIS A 28 -9.00 -31.37 7.40
C HIS A 28 -9.50 -32.72 6.88
N ASP A 29 -9.99 -32.76 5.65
CA ASP A 29 -10.65 -33.93 5.05
C ASP A 29 -11.74 -34.56 5.93
N GLY A 30 -12.51 -33.71 6.63
CA GLY A 30 -13.58 -34.15 7.52
C GLY A 30 -13.11 -34.81 8.83
N LYS A 31 -11.82 -34.74 9.15
CA LYS A 31 -11.24 -35.28 10.40
C LYS A 31 -10.66 -34.16 11.25
N GLU A 32 -10.89 -34.24 12.56
CA GLU A 32 -10.24 -33.38 13.54
C GLU A 32 -8.75 -33.70 13.61
N LYS A 33 -7.92 -32.66 13.54
CA LYS A 33 -6.47 -32.73 13.70
C LYS A 33 -6.02 -31.70 14.72
N VAL A 34 -4.93 -32.04 15.41
CA VAL A 34 -4.24 -31.16 16.35
C VAL A 34 -2.80 -31.02 15.86
N ALA A 35 -2.35 -29.79 15.71
CA ALA A 35 -0.94 -29.45 15.49
C ALA A 35 -0.42 -28.65 16.68
N LYS A 36 0.85 -28.85 17.04
CA LYS A 36 1.55 -28.06 18.06
C LYS A 36 2.72 -27.36 17.41
N ASP A 37 2.82 -26.06 17.62
CA ASP A 37 3.90 -25.23 17.14
C ASP A 37 4.65 -24.63 18.33
N ILE A 38 5.96 -24.48 18.16
CA ILE A 38 6.83 -23.76 19.08
C ILE A 38 7.25 -22.47 18.39
N VAL A 39 7.06 -21.32 19.05
CA VAL A 39 7.47 -20.02 18.51
C VAL A 39 8.96 -19.82 18.77
N GLU A 40 9.79 -19.87 17.74
CA GLU A 40 11.21 -19.56 17.82
C GLU A 40 11.53 -18.25 17.06
N SER A 41 12.48 -17.45 17.56
CA SER A 41 13.07 -16.37 16.76
C SER A 41 14.53 -16.65 16.46
N LYS A 42 14.90 -16.51 15.18
CA LYS A 42 16.29 -16.37 14.76
C LYS A 42 16.48 -14.88 14.51
N GLY A 43 17.04 -14.19 15.50
CA GLY A 43 17.30 -12.76 15.40
C GLY A 43 18.24 -12.47 14.24
N ASP A 44 17.71 -12.05 13.11
CA ASP A 44 18.43 -11.26 12.13
C ASP A 44 17.48 -10.44 11.25
N GLN A 45 17.98 -9.35 10.67
CA GLN A 45 17.25 -8.28 9.97
C GLN A 45 16.58 -8.69 8.64
N ASN A 46 16.30 -9.97 8.40
CA ASN A 46 15.56 -10.41 7.23
C ASN A 46 14.16 -10.88 7.64
N ASN A 47 13.14 -10.32 6.98
CA ASN A 47 11.72 -10.70 7.11
C ASN A 47 11.49 -12.14 6.60
N LEU A 48 11.98 -13.13 7.35
CA LEU A 48 11.90 -14.55 7.01
C LEU A 48 11.12 -15.30 8.10
N VAL A 49 9.96 -15.83 7.74
CA VAL A 49 9.20 -16.74 8.61
C VAL A 49 9.66 -18.17 8.33
N THR A 50 10.23 -18.84 9.34
CA THR A 50 10.58 -20.26 9.26
C THR A 50 9.56 -21.08 10.02
N TRP A 51 8.84 -21.97 9.33
CA TRP A 51 7.94 -22.93 9.96
C TRP A 51 8.68 -24.26 10.20
N ILE A 52 8.64 -24.74 11.44
CA ILE A 52 9.19 -26.05 11.85
C ILE A 52 8.04 -26.87 12.40
N ILE A 53 7.73 -28.01 11.78
CA ILE A 53 6.68 -28.93 12.22
C ILE A 53 7.34 -30.22 12.70
N GLU A 54 7.28 -30.46 14.00
CA GLU A 54 7.62 -31.74 14.59
C GLU A 54 6.37 -32.61 14.75
N TYR A 55 6.44 -33.88 14.34
CA TYR A 55 5.28 -34.77 14.40
C TYR A 55 5.67 -36.22 14.70
N GLU A 56 4.76 -36.93 15.35
CA GLU A 56 4.83 -38.38 15.54
C GLU A 56 3.61 -39.03 14.89
N LYS A 57 3.83 -40.09 14.10
CA LYS A 57 2.74 -40.80 13.43
C LYS A 57 2.09 -41.79 14.38
N LYS A 58 0.77 -41.76 14.48
CA LYS A 58 -0.02 -42.76 15.23
C LYS A 58 0.21 -44.20 14.73
N ASN A 59 0.50 -44.38 13.44
CA ASN A 59 1.00 -45.62 12.84
C ASN A 59 1.61 -45.34 11.46
N ALA A 60 2.31 -46.33 10.89
CA ALA A 60 3.03 -46.20 9.62
C ALA A 60 2.16 -45.83 8.40
N ASN A 61 0.84 -46.08 8.46
CA ASN A 61 -0.08 -45.79 7.36
C ASN A 61 -0.53 -44.33 7.33
N VAL A 62 -0.21 -43.54 8.36
CA VAL A 62 -0.50 -42.10 8.37
C VAL A 62 0.49 -41.37 7.45
N PRO A 63 0.02 -40.60 6.45
CA PRO A 63 0.91 -39.85 5.56
C PRO A 63 1.65 -38.75 6.32
N ASN A 64 2.81 -38.33 5.79
CA ASN A 64 3.53 -37.17 6.31
C ASN A 64 2.66 -35.92 6.19
N PRO A 65 2.78 -34.94 7.12
CA PRO A 65 1.94 -33.76 7.15
C PRO A 65 2.35 -32.69 6.11
N HIS A 66 2.73 -33.09 4.89
CA HIS A 66 3.09 -32.15 3.82
C HIS A 66 1.95 -31.17 3.50
N THR A 67 0.71 -31.66 3.50
CA THR A 67 -0.47 -30.82 3.27
C THR A 67 -0.68 -29.77 4.37
N TYR A 68 -0.28 -30.08 5.62
CA TYR A 68 -0.36 -29.11 6.70
C TYR A 68 0.71 -28.03 6.57
N MET A 69 1.93 -28.42 6.19
CA MET A 69 2.99 -27.46 5.86
C MET A 69 2.56 -26.52 4.71
N GLU A 70 1.92 -27.06 3.67
CA GLU A 70 1.40 -26.26 2.57
C GLU A 70 0.30 -25.29 3.02
N PHE A 71 -0.62 -25.74 3.90
CA PHE A 71 -1.65 -24.88 4.49
C PHE A 71 -1.04 -23.70 5.25
N VAL A 72 -0.08 -23.95 6.14
CA VAL A 72 0.54 -22.90 6.96
C VAL A 72 1.36 -21.92 6.09
N LEU A 73 2.02 -22.42 5.05
CA LEU A 73 2.70 -21.57 4.07
C LEU A 73 1.73 -20.69 3.28
N ASN A 74 0.59 -21.24 2.84
CA ASN A 74 -0.43 -20.47 2.11
C ASN A 74 -1.09 -19.43 3.01
N MET A 75 -1.44 -19.80 4.25
CA MET A 75 -1.97 -18.86 5.25
C MET A 75 -0.99 -17.70 5.51
N SER A 76 0.32 -17.98 5.60
CA SER A 76 1.33 -16.94 5.81
C SER A 76 1.40 -15.96 4.63
N LYS A 77 1.29 -16.46 3.40
CA LYS A 77 1.19 -15.62 2.19
C LYS A 77 -0.10 -14.81 2.16
N ASP A 78 -1.23 -15.42 2.54
CA ASP A 78 -2.50 -14.71 2.62
C ASP A 78 -2.42 -13.57 3.65
N ILE A 79 -1.79 -13.79 4.81
CA ILE A 79 -1.53 -12.73 5.81
C ILE A 79 -0.62 -11.64 5.23
N GLU A 80 0.46 -11.99 4.54
CA GLU A 80 1.34 -11.03 3.84
C GLU A 80 0.56 -10.16 2.85
N THR A 81 -0.28 -10.78 2.01
CA THR A 81 -1.13 -10.02 1.06
C THR A 81 -2.14 -9.09 1.74
N HIS A 82 -2.49 -9.35 3.01
CA HIS A 82 -3.36 -8.47 3.80
C HIS A 82 -2.60 -7.37 4.55
N HIS A 83 -1.28 -7.51 4.71
CA HIS A 83 -0.40 -6.46 5.25
C HIS A 83 0.09 -5.49 4.15
N ASP A 84 0.06 -5.90 2.88
CA ASP A 84 0.56 -5.12 1.73
C ASP A 84 -0.47 -4.13 1.15
N LEU A 85 -1.34 -3.59 2.00
CA LEU A 85 -2.37 -2.64 1.60
C LEU A 85 -1.84 -1.21 1.49
N THR A 86 -0.78 -0.89 2.23
CA THR A 86 -0.09 0.40 2.12
C THR A 86 1.05 0.35 1.12
N GLY A 87 1.18 1.38 0.31
CA GLY A 87 2.27 1.46 -0.66
C GLY A 87 2.71 2.88 -0.95
N LYS A 88 3.94 2.99 -1.47
CA LYS A 88 4.52 4.24 -1.94
C LYS A 88 5.09 4.08 -3.34
N LEU A 89 4.59 4.87 -4.28
CA LEU A 89 5.16 5.01 -5.62
C LEU A 89 6.00 6.26 -5.70
N ILE A 90 7.21 6.12 -6.25
CA ILE A 90 8.10 7.23 -6.53
C ILE A 90 8.41 7.20 -8.03
N SER A 91 8.17 8.33 -8.70
CA SER A 91 8.52 8.54 -10.11
C SER A 91 9.33 9.81 -10.24
N GLU A 92 10.50 9.71 -10.85
CA GLU A 92 11.38 10.84 -11.10
C GLU A 92 11.43 11.11 -12.62
N ILE A 93 11.23 12.37 -12.99
CA ILE A 93 11.22 12.81 -14.38
C ILE A 93 12.12 14.03 -14.53
N GLU A 94 13.06 13.96 -15.45
CA GLU A 94 13.85 15.10 -15.88
C GLU A 94 12.99 15.97 -16.82
N ILE A 95 12.84 17.25 -16.46
CA ILE A 95 12.11 18.22 -17.27
C ILE A 95 13.09 19.14 -17.98
N LYS A 96 12.71 19.59 -19.18
CA LYS A 96 13.51 20.54 -19.97
C LYS A 96 13.35 21.99 -19.48
N SER A 97 12.27 22.26 -18.75
CA SER A 97 11.99 23.56 -18.16
C SER A 97 12.65 23.71 -16.79
N ASP A 98 12.79 24.94 -16.32
CA ASP A 98 13.26 25.23 -14.97
C ASP A 98 12.35 24.55 -13.92
N GLY A 99 12.94 23.82 -12.98
CA GLY A 99 12.24 23.11 -11.89
C GLY A 99 11.33 23.99 -11.02
N ASN A 100 11.58 25.30 -10.97
CA ASN A 100 10.73 26.27 -10.29
C ASN A 100 9.38 26.45 -10.98
N VAL A 101 9.34 26.37 -12.32
CA VAL A 101 8.12 26.57 -13.10
C VAL A 101 7.07 25.51 -12.73
N CYS A 102 7.48 24.25 -12.55
CA CYS A 102 6.57 23.20 -12.09
C CYS A 102 6.02 23.51 -10.69
N HIS A 103 6.88 23.88 -9.73
CA HIS A 103 6.44 24.21 -8.38
C HIS A 103 5.46 25.40 -8.37
N GLU A 104 5.76 26.46 -9.11
CA GLU A 104 4.89 27.63 -9.22
C GLU A 104 3.53 27.30 -9.84
N ILE A 105 3.49 26.47 -10.88
CA ILE A 105 2.24 26.03 -11.52
C ILE A 105 1.41 25.23 -10.53
N PHE A 106 1.95 24.18 -9.92
CA PHE A 106 1.19 23.33 -9.01
C PHE A 106 0.72 24.07 -7.75
N ARG A 107 1.47 25.09 -7.33
CA ARG A 107 1.12 25.86 -6.14
C ARG A 107 0.11 26.97 -6.40
N TYR A 108 0.44 27.87 -7.31
CA TYR A 108 -0.26 29.14 -7.45
C TYR A 108 -1.20 29.18 -8.65
N ARG A 109 -0.96 28.31 -9.64
CA ARG A 109 -1.71 28.31 -10.91
C ARG A 109 -2.13 26.92 -11.39
N PRO A 110 -2.64 26.02 -10.53
CA PRO A 110 -2.99 24.67 -10.96
C PRO A 110 -4.17 24.68 -11.95
N HIS A 111 -5.03 25.69 -11.93
CA HIS A 111 -6.07 25.91 -12.94
C HIS A 111 -5.52 26.09 -14.37
N HIS A 112 -4.25 26.47 -14.55
CA HIS A 112 -3.63 26.49 -15.89
C HIS A 112 -3.37 25.08 -16.44
N ILE A 113 -3.29 24.05 -15.58
CA ILE A 113 -2.98 22.68 -16.01
C ILE A 113 -4.05 22.16 -16.96
N SER A 114 -5.32 22.51 -16.75
CA SER A 114 -6.40 22.11 -17.66
C SER A 114 -6.23 22.64 -19.08
N SER A 115 -5.60 23.80 -19.24
CA SER A 115 -5.26 24.34 -20.56
C SER A 115 -4.03 23.69 -21.20
N LEU A 116 -3.11 23.17 -20.38
CA LEU A 116 -1.87 22.55 -20.84
C LEU A 116 -2.05 21.07 -21.22
N CYS A 117 -2.91 20.34 -20.51
CA CYS A 117 -3.22 18.93 -20.76
C CYS A 117 -4.72 18.64 -20.58
N PRO A 118 -5.61 19.20 -21.43
CA PRO A 118 -7.06 19.03 -21.34
C PRO A 118 -7.54 17.59 -21.53
N ASP A 119 -6.73 16.76 -22.19
CA ASP A 119 -6.94 15.32 -22.34
C ASP A 119 -6.80 14.56 -21.01
N LYS A 120 -6.05 15.12 -20.05
CA LYS A 120 -5.77 14.52 -18.74
C LYS A 120 -6.54 15.21 -17.62
N ILE A 121 -6.55 16.53 -17.60
CA ILE A 121 -7.20 17.35 -16.56
C ILE A 121 -8.14 18.31 -17.27
N GLN A 122 -9.44 18.15 -17.05
CA GLN A 122 -10.46 18.99 -17.66
C GLN A 122 -10.71 20.24 -16.81
N ASN A 123 -10.58 20.13 -15.49
CA ASN A 123 -10.84 21.24 -14.59
C ASN A 123 -10.08 21.16 -13.27
N MET A 124 -9.67 22.31 -12.73
CA MET A 124 -9.10 22.46 -11.39
C MET A 124 -9.54 23.79 -10.79
N ASP A 125 -10.36 23.71 -9.74
CA ASP A 125 -10.95 24.88 -9.08
C ASP A 125 -10.68 24.88 -7.57
N ILE A 126 -10.57 26.08 -6.99
CA ILE A 126 -10.64 26.23 -5.53
C ILE A 126 -12.09 25.99 -5.11
N HIS A 127 -12.27 25.03 -4.20
CA HIS A 127 -13.54 24.80 -3.52
C HIS A 127 -13.61 25.62 -2.23
N GLU A 128 -12.54 25.61 -1.43
CA GLU A 128 -12.40 26.38 -0.20
C GLU A 128 -10.96 26.91 -0.05
N GLY A 129 -10.81 28.12 0.52
CA GLY A 129 -9.50 28.73 0.75
C GLY A 129 -8.94 29.49 -0.46
N GLU A 130 -7.61 29.49 -0.58
CA GLU A 130 -6.87 30.23 -1.59
C GLU A 130 -5.75 29.37 -2.22
N TRP A 131 -5.37 29.67 -3.46
CA TRP A 131 -4.26 28.99 -4.12
C TRP A 131 -2.95 29.15 -3.33
N GLY A 132 -2.21 28.06 -3.19
CA GLY A 132 -0.89 28.07 -2.55
C GLY A 132 -0.89 28.18 -1.02
N ILE A 133 -2.05 28.00 -0.37
CA ILE A 133 -2.20 28.02 1.09
C ILE A 133 -2.52 26.61 1.62
N VAL A 134 -1.85 26.22 2.71
CA VAL A 134 -2.13 24.97 3.43
C VAL A 134 -3.54 25.02 4.02
N GLY A 135 -4.29 23.93 3.88
CA GLY A 135 -5.69 23.82 4.30
C GLY A 135 -6.71 24.16 3.20
N SER A 136 -6.28 24.73 2.07
CA SER A 136 -7.17 24.97 0.93
C SER A 136 -7.66 23.65 0.31
N ILE A 137 -8.90 23.66 -0.15
CA ILE A 137 -9.56 22.52 -0.80
C ILE A 137 -9.68 22.80 -2.29
N ILE A 138 -9.16 21.88 -3.10
CA ILE A 138 -9.12 21.95 -4.55
C ILE A 138 -10.03 20.85 -5.10
N PHE A 139 -10.93 21.20 -6.02
CA PHE A 139 -11.70 20.26 -6.81
C PHE A 139 -11.00 20.01 -8.15
N CYS A 140 -10.89 18.75 -8.56
CA CYS A 140 -10.26 18.34 -9.80
C CYS A 140 -11.18 17.41 -10.59
N ASN A 141 -11.34 17.69 -11.88
CA ASN A 141 -11.91 16.77 -12.87
C ASN A 141 -10.80 16.32 -13.82
N SER A 142 -10.62 15.00 -13.92
CA SER A 142 -9.53 14.37 -14.67
C SER A 142 -10.01 13.14 -15.41
N THR A 143 -9.37 12.80 -16.53
CA THR A 143 -9.58 11.52 -17.20
C THR A 143 -8.47 10.55 -16.84
N LEU A 144 -8.83 9.44 -16.21
CA LEU A 144 -7.94 8.35 -15.86
C LEU A 144 -8.41 7.06 -16.54
N ASP A 145 -7.53 6.39 -17.28
CA ASP A 145 -7.86 5.19 -18.09
C ASP A 145 -9.07 5.38 -19.01
N GLY A 146 -9.19 6.56 -19.61
CA GLY A 146 -10.30 6.90 -20.50
C GLY A 146 -11.65 7.10 -19.79
N LYS A 147 -11.67 7.07 -18.45
CA LYS A 147 -12.86 7.39 -17.63
C LYS A 147 -12.68 8.72 -16.94
N GLU A 148 -13.70 9.56 -17.00
CA GLU A 148 -13.75 10.77 -16.19
C GLU A 148 -13.83 10.40 -14.71
N LYS A 149 -13.02 11.07 -13.90
CA LYS A 149 -12.95 10.94 -12.45
C LYS A 149 -12.91 12.31 -11.80
N VAL A 150 -13.65 12.47 -10.72
CA VAL A 150 -13.67 13.66 -9.87
C VAL A 150 -12.99 13.40 -8.53
N SER A 151 -12.33 14.42 -8.01
CA SER A 151 -11.68 14.35 -6.70
C SER A 151 -11.58 15.70 -6.01
N LYS A 152 -11.65 15.71 -4.67
CA LYS A 152 -11.30 16.85 -3.84
C LYS A 152 -10.02 16.56 -3.07
N HIS A 153 -9.15 17.55 -3.02
CA HIS A 153 -7.83 17.48 -2.41
C HIS A 153 -7.69 18.60 -1.40
N ILE A 154 -7.18 18.29 -0.20
CA ILE A 154 -6.71 19.31 0.73
C ILE A 154 -5.20 19.50 0.55
N VAL A 155 -4.74 20.75 0.54
CA VAL A 155 -3.31 21.07 0.62
C VAL A 155 -2.84 20.79 2.04
N GLU A 156 -2.20 19.65 2.26
CA GLU A 156 -1.80 19.18 3.58
C GLU A 156 -0.50 19.84 4.07
N ALA A 157 0.46 20.06 3.17
CA ALA A 157 1.74 20.67 3.50
C ALA A 157 2.38 21.37 2.30
N ILE A 158 3.15 22.41 2.58
CA ILE A 158 4.01 23.12 1.62
C ILE A 158 5.36 23.34 2.30
N ASP A 159 6.44 23.00 1.61
CA ASP A 159 7.82 23.23 2.03
C ASP A 159 8.53 24.01 0.92
N GLU A 160 8.83 25.27 1.19
CA GLU A 160 9.47 26.21 0.25
C GLU A 160 10.91 25.80 -0.08
N GLU A 161 11.64 25.34 0.92
CA GLU A 161 13.06 25.01 0.77
C GLU A 161 13.22 23.77 -0.10
N LYS A 162 12.35 22.78 0.11
CA LYS A 162 12.31 21.55 -0.69
C LYS A 162 11.49 21.68 -1.97
N LYS A 163 10.79 22.81 -2.15
CA LYS A 163 9.80 23.02 -3.22
C LYS A 163 8.78 21.89 -3.29
N LEU A 164 8.34 21.44 -2.12
CA LEU A 164 7.40 20.33 -1.97
C LEU A 164 6.00 20.87 -1.72
N ILE A 165 5.02 20.23 -2.37
CA ILE A 165 3.60 20.45 -2.12
C ILE A 165 2.95 19.09 -1.92
N LYS A 166 2.22 18.93 -0.81
CA LYS A 166 1.51 17.71 -0.44
C LYS A 166 0.01 17.92 -0.49
N PHE A 167 -0.65 17.09 -1.28
CA PHE A 167 -2.10 17.02 -1.43
C PHE A 167 -2.61 15.71 -0.86
N LYS A 168 -3.72 15.77 -0.13
CA LYS A 168 -4.42 14.58 0.35
C LYS A 168 -5.81 14.54 -0.26
N VAL A 169 -6.18 13.40 -0.86
CA VAL A 169 -7.53 13.21 -1.37
C VAL A 169 -8.49 13.06 -0.18
N ILE A 170 -9.53 13.88 -0.16
CA ILE A 170 -10.55 13.89 0.91
C ILE A 170 -11.91 13.41 0.42
N GLU A 171 -12.22 13.55 -0.87
CA GLU A 171 -13.45 13.05 -1.51
C GLU A 171 -13.19 12.67 -2.98
N GLY A 172 -14.05 11.84 -3.55
CA GLY A 172 -14.08 11.50 -4.98
C GLY A 172 -13.74 10.06 -5.31
N ASP A 173 -13.70 9.76 -6.61
CA ASP A 173 -13.73 8.38 -7.13
C ASP A 173 -12.50 7.56 -6.74
N ILE A 174 -11.36 8.22 -6.47
CA ILE A 174 -10.15 7.55 -5.98
C ILE A 174 -10.41 6.86 -4.63
N LEU A 175 -11.22 7.48 -3.75
CA LEU A 175 -11.54 6.89 -2.45
C LEU A 175 -12.57 5.76 -2.52
N GLU A 176 -13.05 5.40 -3.71
CA GLU A 176 -13.82 4.16 -3.91
C GLU A 176 -12.93 2.93 -3.81
N GLU A 177 -11.65 3.06 -4.20
CA GLU A 177 -10.67 1.98 -4.27
C GLU A 177 -9.66 2.04 -3.11
N TYR A 178 -9.31 3.25 -2.65
CA TYR A 178 -8.29 3.48 -1.63
C TYR A 178 -8.92 4.03 -0.33
N ILE A 179 -8.40 3.60 0.82
CA ILE A 179 -8.71 4.14 2.15
C ILE A 179 -8.09 5.53 2.31
N SER A 180 -6.82 5.66 1.90
CA SER A 180 -6.10 6.92 1.89
C SER A 180 -5.28 7.07 0.61
N PHE A 181 -5.14 8.30 0.15
CA PHE A 181 -4.38 8.62 -1.06
C PHE A 181 -3.80 10.02 -0.94
N THR A 182 -2.49 10.11 -1.05
CA THR A 182 -1.71 11.34 -0.92
C THR A 182 -0.80 11.47 -2.12
N VAL A 183 -0.75 12.66 -2.71
CA VAL A 183 0.16 12.99 -3.80
C VAL A 183 1.02 14.16 -3.35
N HIS A 184 2.33 14.04 -3.50
CA HIS A 184 3.20 15.20 -3.40
C HIS A 184 4.19 15.29 -4.53
N VAL A 185 4.55 16.53 -4.83
CA VAL A 185 5.47 16.89 -5.91
C VAL A 185 6.59 17.70 -5.28
N GLU A 186 7.83 17.28 -5.53
CA GLU A 186 9.03 18.05 -5.17
C GLU A 186 9.88 18.30 -6.42
N SER A 187 10.55 19.44 -6.48
CA SER A 187 11.47 19.77 -7.57
C SER A 187 12.88 20.07 -7.08
N LYS A 188 13.86 19.34 -7.60
CA LYS A 188 15.28 19.55 -7.33
C LYS A 188 15.84 20.49 -8.39
N GLY A 189 16.08 21.74 -7.99
CA GLY A 189 16.41 22.84 -8.90
C GLY A 189 17.74 22.69 -9.65
N GLU A 190 18.70 21.94 -9.12
CA GLU A 190 20.04 21.80 -9.74
C GLU A 190 20.02 20.93 -11.01
N ASN A 191 19.10 19.97 -11.10
CA ASN A 191 19.05 18.98 -12.19
C ASN A 191 17.73 19.01 -12.99
N ASN A 192 16.88 20.01 -12.77
CA ASN A 192 15.53 20.06 -13.34
C ASN A 192 14.78 18.72 -13.18
N LEU A 193 14.88 18.12 -12.00
CA LEU A 193 14.23 16.85 -11.69
C LEU A 193 12.95 17.12 -10.91
N VAL A 194 11.85 16.54 -11.35
CA VAL A 194 10.58 16.52 -10.61
C VAL A 194 10.33 15.12 -10.10
N THR A 195 10.12 15.00 -8.80
CA THR A 195 9.79 13.75 -8.14
C THR A 195 8.32 13.77 -7.73
N TRP A 196 7.57 12.80 -8.24
CA TRP A 196 6.20 12.52 -7.88
C TRP A 196 6.18 11.38 -6.87
N ILE A 197 5.49 11.60 -5.76
CA ILE A 197 5.39 10.64 -4.69
C ILE A 197 3.91 10.43 -4.38
N ILE A 198 3.48 9.18 -4.48
CA ILE A 198 2.12 8.77 -4.16
C ILE A 198 2.19 7.80 -2.99
N GLU A 199 1.51 8.14 -1.90
CA GLU A 199 1.36 7.29 -0.72
C GLU A 199 -0.11 6.92 -0.60
N TYR A 200 -0.40 5.63 -0.49
CA TYR A 200 -1.78 5.14 -0.51
C TYR A 200 -1.97 3.96 0.43
N GLU A 201 -3.24 3.72 0.75
CA GLU A 201 -3.72 2.53 1.43
C GLU A 201 -4.91 1.98 0.66
N LYS A 202 -4.83 0.73 0.21
CA LYS A 202 -5.88 0.03 -0.53
C LYS A 202 -7.01 -0.38 0.39
N LYS A 203 -8.25 -0.40 -0.11
CA LYS A 203 -9.37 -0.98 0.65
C LYS A 203 -9.28 -2.49 0.85
N ASN A 204 -8.62 -3.20 -0.06
CA ASN A 204 -8.36 -4.63 0.02
C ASN A 204 -7.28 -5.04 -1.01
N ALA A 205 -6.77 -6.27 -0.88
CA ALA A 205 -5.66 -6.77 -1.69
C ALA A 205 -5.95 -6.87 -3.20
N ASN A 206 -7.23 -6.86 -3.61
CA ASN A 206 -7.59 -6.93 -5.04
C ASN A 206 -7.53 -5.56 -5.74
N VAL A 207 -7.39 -4.47 -4.99
CA VAL A 207 -7.20 -3.14 -5.56
C VAL A 207 -5.80 -3.08 -6.18
N PRO A 208 -5.67 -2.73 -7.47
CA PRO A 208 -4.36 -2.63 -8.10
C PRO A 208 -3.54 -1.52 -7.44
N ASP A 209 -2.21 -1.59 -7.55
CA ASP A 209 -1.38 -0.42 -7.28
C ASP A 209 -1.71 0.69 -8.29
N PRO A 210 -1.65 1.98 -7.91
CA PRO A 210 -2.02 3.11 -8.78
C PRO A 210 -0.95 3.37 -9.85
N HIS A 211 -0.66 2.37 -10.68
CA HIS A 211 0.25 2.42 -11.82
C HIS A 211 -0.36 3.18 -12.99
N ILE A 212 -0.71 4.45 -12.80
CA ILE A 212 -1.28 5.29 -13.86
C ILE A 212 -0.68 6.69 -13.79
N TYR A 213 0.65 6.81 -13.78
CA TYR A 213 1.32 8.08 -14.07
C TYR A 213 2.70 7.82 -14.70
N GLY A 214 2.74 7.87 -16.04
CA GLY A 214 3.95 8.16 -16.81
C GLY A 214 5.04 7.08 -16.87
N THR A 215 5.34 6.66 -18.09
CA THR A 215 6.55 5.92 -18.46
C THR A 215 7.83 6.71 -18.15
N CYS A 216 8.39 6.55 -16.96
CA CYS A 216 9.79 6.84 -16.61
C CYS A 216 10.08 6.17 -15.26
N SER A 217 11.31 5.67 -15.07
CA SER A 217 11.75 4.78 -13.96
C SER A 217 10.87 4.86 -12.71
N GLN A 218 9.99 3.87 -12.56
CA GLN A 218 9.09 3.74 -11.42
C GLN A 218 9.73 2.79 -10.41
N TYR A 219 9.74 3.18 -9.13
CA TYR A 219 10.06 2.27 -8.03
C TYR A 219 8.88 2.22 -7.06
N VAL A 220 8.47 1.01 -6.71
CA VAL A 220 7.46 0.75 -5.68
C VAL A 220 8.20 0.42 -4.39
N GLN A 221 7.97 1.19 -3.33
CA GLN A 221 8.39 0.84 -1.98
C GLN A 221 7.16 0.31 -1.23
N ARG A 222 7.29 -0.90 -0.67
CA ARG A 222 6.31 -1.54 0.20
C ARG A 222 6.81 -1.44 1.64
N TYR A 223 5.90 -1.20 2.57
CA TYR A 223 6.20 -0.98 4.00
C TYR A 223 5.53 -2.04 4.84
#